data_AF-A0A2S7YE36-F1
#
_entry.id   AF-A0A2S7YE36-F1
#
_cell.length_a   1.000
_cell.length_b   1.000
_cell.length_c   1.000
_cell.angle_alpha   90.00
_cell.angle_beta   90.00
_cell.angle_gamma   90.00
#
_symmetry.space_group_name_H-M   'P 1'
#
loop_
_entity.id
_entity.type
_entity.pdbx_description
1 polymer ?
#
loop_
_entity_poly.entity_id
_entity_poly.type
_entity_poly.pdbx_seq_one_letter_code
_entity_poly.pdbx_strand_id
1 'polypeptide(L)'
;MQEHCPGIRIPDLFAFGFTDGNYFIRVQQTSVYTSLWRKAWQWVYRCLRYPSLSDYIRDSGAPAVNSAYMLLEYIGPETGKMLSLTWPDHLSDTARRKNLFAGMARIVLSLARLPQPYIGSFKFNTLDCTVALSNRPLTCTMAIFEQRGTPRTIPRDRLYQSTDSFASDVLTLHDTHFLHDPHAVRDEDDAKERMTLRTLLRAVSHFFILPERRSGPYLVQPTEFHQSNILVDEEWNITCLIDLEWFCALPVEMMAVPHWLTNCSIDMIIDD
;
A
#
# COMPACT_ATOMS: atom_id res chain seq x y z
N MET A 1 7.66 -6.26 -4.69
CA MET A 1 6.98 -7.53 -4.34
C MET A 1 7.48 -8.71 -5.15
N GLN A 2 7.40 -8.73 -6.50
CA GLN A 2 7.87 -9.86 -7.34
C GLN A 2 9.28 -10.38 -6.97
N GLU A 3 10.24 -9.48 -6.76
CA GLU A 3 11.64 -9.85 -6.44
C GLU A 3 11.84 -10.33 -5.00
N HIS A 4 11.16 -9.69 -4.04
CA HIS A 4 11.48 -9.82 -2.61
C HIS A 4 10.47 -10.67 -1.82
N CYS A 5 9.27 -10.87 -2.37
CA CYS A 5 8.17 -11.64 -1.77
C CYS A 5 7.56 -12.59 -2.82
N PRO A 6 8.33 -13.56 -3.38
CA PRO A 6 7.85 -14.41 -4.47
C PRO A 6 6.68 -15.32 -4.08
N GLY A 7 6.46 -15.55 -2.79
CA GLY A 7 5.30 -16.29 -2.28
C GLY A 7 3.97 -15.49 -2.33
N ILE A 8 4.03 -14.20 -2.64
CA ILE A 8 2.83 -13.37 -2.84
C ILE A 8 2.63 -13.20 -4.34
N ARG A 9 1.66 -13.93 -4.89
CA ARG A 9 1.26 -13.80 -6.29
C ARG A 9 0.51 -12.48 -6.50
N ILE A 10 0.96 -11.73 -7.49
CA ILE A 10 0.34 -10.47 -7.94
C ILE A 10 0.27 -10.44 -9.46
N PRO A 11 -0.70 -9.75 -10.10
CA PRO A 11 -0.79 -9.65 -11.54
C PRO A 11 0.51 -9.17 -12.17
N ASP A 12 0.89 -9.77 -13.29
CA ASP A 12 2.00 -9.27 -14.07
C ASP A 12 1.63 -7.92 -14.72
N LEU A 13 2.47 -6.91 -14.50
CA LEU A 13 2.39 -5.64 -15.21
C LEU A 13 3.25 -5.74 -16.47
N PHE A 14 2.59 -5.72 -17.63
CA PHE A 14 3.23 -5.87 -18.93
C PHE A 14 3.78 -4.56 -19.44
N ALA A 15 3.00 -3.49 -19.34
CA ALA A 15 3.39 -2.15 -19.75
C ALA A 15 2.58 -1.09 -19.00
N PHE A 16 3.10 0.13 -18.96
CA PHE A 16 2.36 1.29 -18.45
C PHE A 16 2.87 2.57 -19.09
N GLY A 17 2.01 3.59 -19.10
CA GLY A 17 2.32 4.91 -19.66
C GLY A 17 1.83 6.02 -18.75
N PHE A 18 2.56 7.13 -18.77
CA PHE A 18 2.16 8.37 -18.10
C PHE A 18 1.65 9.41 -19.12
N THR A 19 0.96 10.43 -18.63
CA THR A 19 0.43 11.52 -19.45
C THR A 19 1.51 12.45 -20.03
N ASP A 20 2.76 12.32 -19.58
CA ASP A 20 3.91 13.10 -20.04
C ASP A 20 4.62 12.47 -21.25
N GLY A 21 4.06 11.39 -21.82
CA GLY A 21 4.62 10.69 -22.98
C GLY A 21 5.72 9.68 -22.63
N ASN A 22 5.95 9.39 -21.34
CA ASN A 22 6.85 8.32 -20.94
C ASN A 22 6.12 6.97 -20.90
N TYR A 23 6.55 6.03 -21.76
CA TYR A 23 5.99 4.68 -21.86
C TYR A 23 7.03 3.63 -21.45
N PHE A 24 6.59 2.59 -20.76
CA PHE A 24 7.44 1.55 -20.20
C PHE A 24 6.90 0.16 -20.50
N ILE A 25 7.79 -0.74 -20.90
CA ILE A 25 7.48 -2.14 -21.19
C ILE A 25 8.36 -3.06 -20.33
N ARG A 26 7.82 -4.21 -19.95
CA ARG A 26 8.56 -5.23 -19.20
C ARG A 26 9.66 -5.83 -20.06
N VAL A 27 10.86 -5.93 -19.49
CA VAL A 27 12.08 -6.38 -20.19
C VAL A 27 11.95 -7.78 -20.79
N GLN A 28 11.13 -8.65 -20.20
CA GLN A 28 10.87 -10.01 -20.72
C GLN A 28 10.18 -10.02 -22.09
N GLN A 29 9.53 -8.92 -22.49
CA GLN A 29 8.91 -8.76 -23.80
C GLN A 29 9.89 -8.26 -24.87
N THR A 30 11.17 -8.09 -24.51
CA THR A 30 12.23 -7.61 -25.41
C THR A 30 13.22 -8.71 -25.77
N SER A 31 14.24 -8.36 -26.56
CA SER A 31 15.28 -9.32 -26.96
C SER A 31 15.95 -10.00 -25.76
N VAL A 32 16.44 -11.22 -25.96
CA VAL A 32 17.17 -11.96 -24.92
C VAL A 32 18.42 -11.19 -24.46
N TYR A 33 19.07 -10.48 -25.38
CA TYR A 33 20.25 -9.65 -25.09
C TYR A 33 19.92 -8.50 -24.13
N THR A 34 18.86 -7.75 -24.39
CA THR A 34 18.42 -6.63 -23.53
C THR A 34 18.02 -7.13 -22.14
N SER A 35 17.40 -8.32 -22.07
CA SER A 35 17.07 -8.96 -20.79
C SER A 35 18.28 -9.36 -19.96
N LEU A 36 19.27 -10.00 -20.57
CA LEU A 36 20.52 -10.36 -19.90
C LEU A 36 21.31 -9.12 -19.45
N TRP A 37 21.38 -8.11 -20.32
CA TRP A 37 22.04 -6.85 -20.00
C TRP A 37 21.38 -6.15 -18.81
N ARG A 38 20.04 -6.12 -18.78
CA ARG A 38 19.30 -5.53 -17.65
C ARG A 38 19.59 -6.24 -16.33
N LYS A 39 19.60 -7.57 -16.33
CA LYS A 39 19.93 -8.37 -15.14
C LYS A 39 21.36 -8.11 -14.64
N ALA A 40 22.32 -7.95 -15.56
CA ALA A 40 23.69 -7.57 -15.20
C ALA A 40 23.72 -6.19 -14.50
N TRP A 41 23.00 -5.21 -15.03
CA TRP A 41 22.90 -3.88 -14.40
C TRP A 41 22.19 -3.91 -13.04
N GLN A 42 21.13 -4.70 -12.89
CA GLN A 42 20.47 -4.88 -11.60
C GLN A 42 21.45 -5.44 -10.55
N TRP A 43 22.29 -6.40 -10.94
CA TRP A 43 23.34 -6.91 -10.06
C TRP A 43 24.34 -5.82 -9.66
N VAL A 44 24.82 -5.01 -10.62
CA VAL A 44 25.71 -3.87 -10.34
C VAL A 44 25.06 -2.88 -9.37
N TYR A 45 23.81 -2.48 -9.60
CA TYR A 45 23.07 -1.56 -8.74
C TYR A 45 22.95 -2.09 -7.31
N ARG A 46 22.65 -3.39 -7.15
CA ARG A 46 22.62 -4.05 -5.83
C ARG A 46 23.98 -4.04 -5.16
N CYS A 47 25.06 -4.36 -5.89
CA CYS A 47 26.42 -4.33 -5.35
C CYS A 47 26.85 -2.94 -4.89
N LEU A 48 26.43 -1.89 -5.61
CA LEU A 48 26.74 -0.49 -5.28
C LEU A 48 25.73 0.16 -4.31
N ARG A 49 24.72 -0.59 -3.84
CA ARG A 49 23.64 -0.11 -2.95
C ARG A 49 22.86 1.08 -3.52
N TYR A 50 22.74 1.14 -4.85
CA TYR A 50 21.86 2.08 -5.52
C TYR A 50 20.38 1.67 -5.39
N PRO A 51 19.43 2.59 -5.65
CA PRO A 51 18.01 2.26 -5.75
C PRO A 51 17.72 1.05 -6.64
N SER A 52 16.66 0.30 -6.34
CA SER A 52 16.35 -0.93 -7.08
C SER A 52 16.02 -0.62 -8.54
N LEU A 53 16.87 -1.09 -9.46
CA LEU A 53 16.63 -0.95 -10.89
C LEU A 53 15.50 -1.90 -11.31
N SER A 54 14.40 -1.35 -11.83
CA SER A 54 13.21 -2.15 -12.15
C SER A 54 13.40 -3.08 -13.36
N ASP A 55 12.46 -3.99 -13.56
CA ASP A 55 12.35 -4.82 -14.78
C ASP A 55 11.67 -4.10 -15.96
N TYR A 56 11.53 -2.77 -15.90
CA TYR A 56 10.90 -1.98 -16.95
C TYR A 56 11.93 -1.10 -17.66
N ILE A 57 11.79 -1.02 -18.98
CA ILE A 57 12.58 -0.12 -19.82
C ILE A 57 11.65 0.82 -20.55
N ARG A 58 12.17 2.01 -20.88
CA ARG A 58 11.45 2.97 -21.68
C ARG A 58 11.26 2.43 -23.10
N ASP A 59 10.03 2.48 -23.60
CA ASP A 59 9.71 2.12 -24.97
C ASP A 59 9.53 3.39 -25.81
N SER A 60 10.53 3.69 -26.64
CA SER A 60 10.48 4.83 -27.57
C SER A 60 9.61 4.56 -28.80
N GLY A 61 9.23 3.30 -29.05
CA GLY A 61 8.37 2.91 -30.17
C GLY A 61 6.89 2.80 -29.79
N ALA A 62 6.55 3.01 -28.52
CA ALA A 62 5.19 2.90 -28.04
C ALA A 62 4.27 3.93 -28.74
N PRO A 63 3.06 3.52 -29.17
CA PRO A 63 2.11 4.45 -29.75
C PRO A 63 1.73 5.51 -28.71
N ALA A 64 1.65 6.77 -29.14
CA ALA A 64 1.27 7.87 -28.27
C ALA A 64 -0.19 7.72 -27.83
N VAL A 65 -0.38 7.18 -26.63
CA VAL A 65 -1.69 7.16 -25.96
C VAL A 65 -1.81 8.49 -25.21
N ASN A 66 -2.83 9.30 -25.53
CA ASN A 66 -3.11 10.60 -24.88
C ASN A 66 -3.62 10.47 -23.43
N SER A 67 -3.40 9.34 -22.78
CA SER A 67 -3.83 9.04 -21.42
C SER A 67 -2.82 8.14 -20.73
N ALA A 68 -2.75 8.23 -19.39
CA ALA A 68 -2.06 7.23 -18.60
C ALA A 68 -2.77 5.87 -18.72
N TYR A 69 -2.02 4.78 -18.70
CA TYR A 69 -2.56 3.42 -18.78
C TYR A 69 -1.66 2.41 -18.07
N MET A 70 -2.23 1.26 -17.73
CA MET A 70 -1.52 0.08 -17.26
C MET A 70 -2.08 -1.15 -17.98
N LEU A 71 -1.20 -1.97 -18.55
CA LEU A 71 -1.53 -3.27 -19.13
C LEU A 71 -1.15 -4.35 -18.11
N LEU A 72 -2.17 -4.92 -17.49
CA LEU A 72 -2.03 -5.95 -16.47
C LEU A 72 -2.46 -7.30 -17.02
N GLU A 73 -1.91 -8.35 -16.41
CA GLU A 73 -2.41 -9.71 -16.55
C GLU A 73 -3.89 -9.79 -16.19
N TYR A 74 -4.65 -10.46 -17.06
CA TYR A 74 -6.01 -10.85 -16.76
C TYR A 74 -5.99 -12.06 -15.82
N ILE A 75 -6.50 -11.87 -14.61
CA ILE A 75 -6.63 -12.95 -13.62
C ILE A 75 -7.98 -13.63 -13.81
N GLY A 76 -7.98 -14.80 -14.43
CA GLY A 76 -9.19 -15.55 -14.72
C GLY A 76 -9.69 -16.40 -13.54
N PRO A 77 -10.88 -17.01 -13.69
CA PRO A 77 -11.52 -17.82 -12.65
C PRO A 77 -10.70 -19.05 -12.26
N GLU A 78 -9.77 -19.50 -13.10
CA GLU A 78 -8.82 -20.57 -12.81
C GLU A 78 -7.80 -20.22 -11.73
N THR A 79 -7.52 -18.92 -11.53
CA THR A 79 -6.62 -18.47 -10.46
C THR A 79 -7.35 -18.37 -9.12
N GLY A 80 -8.63 -18.00 -9.13
CA GLY A 80 -9.45 -17.90 -7.93
C GLY A 80 -10.59 -16.91 -8.08
N LYS A 81 -11.45 -16.85 -7.06
CA LYS A 81 -12.56 -15.89 -6.96
C LYS A 81 -12.22 -14.82 -5.93
N MET A 82 -12.75 -13.60 -6.11
CA MET A 82 -12.63 -12.56 -5.09
C MET A 82 -13.22 -13.02 -3.77
N LEU A 83 -12.50 -12.82 -2.66
CA LEU A 83 -12.95 -13.23 -1.33
C LEU A 83 -14.30 -12.59 -1.00
N SER A 84 -14.52 -11.32 -1.36
CA SER A 84 -15.80 -10.63 -1.12
C SER A 84 -17.02 -11.32 -1.72
N LEU A 85 -16.85 -12.09 -2.81
CA LEU A 85 -17.94 -12.82 -3.44
C LEU A 85 -18.28 -14.14 -2.72
N THR A 86 -17.30 -14.72 -2.03
CA THR A 86 -17.45 -16.02 -1.34
C THR A 86 -17.55 -15.87 0.18
N TRP A 87 -17.23 -14.69 0.71
CA TRP A 87 -17.20 -14.38 2.14
C TRP A 87 -18.53 -14.66 2.84
N PRO A 88 -19.70 -14.19 2.34
CA PRO A 88 -20.97 -14.38 3.04
C PRO A 88 -21.35 -15.86 3.17
N ASP A 89 -21.04 -16.68 2.16
CA ASP A 89 -21.46 -18.08 2.07
C ASP A 89 -20.63 -19.01 2.96
N HIS A 90 -19.38 -18.62 3.26
CA HIS A 90 -18.41 -19.50 3.91
C HIS A 90 -17.81 -18.93 5.20
N LEU A 91 -18.32 -17.80 5.72
CA LEU A 91 -17.84 -17.17 6.97
C LEU A 91 -17.88 -18.12 8.19
N SER A 92 -18.85 -19.03 8.26
CA SER A 92 -18.97 -19.97 9.36
C SER A 92 -18.04 -21.19 9.22
N ASP A 93 -17.40 -21.38 8.07
CA ASP A 93 -16.49 -22.50 7.82
C ASP A 93 -15.12 -22.24 8.49
N THR A 94 -14.87 -22.99 9.56
CA THR A 94 -13.65 -22.86 10.36
C THR A 94 -12.40 -23.30 9.60
N ALA A 95 -12.49 -24.31 8.72
CA ALA A 95 -11.34 -24.82 7.98
C ALA A 95 -10.87 -23.79 6.94
N ARG A 96 -11.81 -23.22 6.18
CA ARG A 96 -11.54 -22.15 5.23
C ARG A 96 -10.94 -20.92 5.88
N ARG A 97 -11.51 -20.49 7.02
CA ARG A 97 -10.97 -19.35 7.80
C ARG A 97 -9.54 -19.59 8.25
N LYS A 98 -9.23 -20.79 8.73
CA LYS A 98 -7.86 -21.14 9.13
C LYS A 98 -6.88 -21.01 7.96
N ASN A 99 -7.26 -21.47 6.76
CA ASN A 99 -6.43 -21.35 5.56
C ASN A 99 -6.22 -19.88 5.17
N LEU A 100 -7.30 -19.10 5.14
CA LEU A 100 -7.25 -17.67 4.85
C LEU A 100 -6.33 -16.93 5.83
N PHE A 101 -6.52 -17.15 7.13
CA PHE A 101 -5.75 -16.47 8.18
C PHE A 101 -4.27 -16.83 8.10
N ALA A 102 -3.95 -18.11 7.84
CA ALA A 102 -2.58 -18.53 7.59
C ALA A 102 -1.99 -17.87 6.34
N GLY A 103 -2.76 -17.75 5.26
CA GLY A 103 -2.37 -17.05 4.03
C GLY A 103 -2.06 -15.57 4.28
N MET A 104 -2.96 -14.85 4.95
CA MET A 104 -2.79 -13.44 5.31
C MET A 104 -1.56 -13.24 6.20
N ALA A 105 -1.38 -14.09 7.22
CA ALA A 105 -0.21 -14.04 8.09
C ALA A 105 1.10 -14.24 7.29
N ARG A 106 1.13 -15.18 6.33
CA ARG A 106 2.29 -15.38 5.45
C ARG A 106 2.60 -14.14 4.60
N ILE A 107 1.58 -13.46 4.09
CA ILE A 107 1.73 -12.21 3.31
C ILE A 107 2.34 -11.12 4.20
N VAL A 108 1.72 -10.85 5.36
CA VAL A 108 2.18 -9.83 6.32
C VAL A 108 3.61 -10.10 6.76
N LEU A 109 3.93 -11.34 7.13
CA LEU A 109 5.29 -11.74 7.52
C LEU A 109 6.30 -11.61 6.37
N SER A 110 5.89 -11.91 5.13
CA SER A 110 6.77 -11.79 3.96
C SER A 110 7.12 -10.34 3.66
N LEU A 111 6.17 -9.42 3.83
CA LEU A 111 6.39 -7.99 3.66
C LEU A 111 7.19 -7.41 4.83
N ALA A 112 6.89 -7.82 6.06
CA ALA A 112 7.60 -7.38 7.27
C ALA A 112 9.08 -7.79 7.31
N ARG A 113 9.48 -8.81 6.55
CA ARG A 113 10.90 -9.21 6.38
C ARG A 113 11.75 -8.20 5.61
N LEU A 114 11.15 -7.14 5.07
CA LEU A 114 11.81 -6.09 4.30
C LEU A 114 11.82 -4.76 5.08
N PRO A 115 12.58 -4.66 6.19
CA PRO A 115 12.61 -3.45 6.99
C PRO A 115 13.08 -2.26 6.18
N GLN A 116 12.38 -1.14 6.33
CA GLN A 116 12.67 0.11 5.65
C GLN A 116 13.25 1.14 6.63
N PRO A 117 14.19 1.98 6.17
CA PRO A 117 14.82 3.00 7.00
C PRO A 117 13.93 4.23 7.25
N TYR A 118 12.88 4.41 6.44
CA TYR A 118 11.97 5.55 6.53
C TYR A 118 10.51 5.11 6.48
N ILE A 119 9.62 5.94 7.00
CA ILE A 119 8.18 5.89 6.71
C ILE A 119 7.96 6.62 5.38
N GLY A 120 7.30 5.96 4.44
CA GLY A 120 7.10 6.48 3.09
C GLY A 120 6.39 5.49 2.16
N SER A 121 6.28 5.84 0.88
CA SER A 121 5.84 4.96 -0.19
C SER A 121 6.88 4.85 -1.30
N PHE A 122 6.81 3.75 -2.05
CA PHE A 122 7.71 3.51 -3.18
C PHE A 122 7.27 4.36 -4.38
N LYS A 123 8.26 4.92 -5.07
CA LYS A 123 8.06 5.71 -6.28
C LYS A 123 8.93 5.16 -7.39
N PHE A 124 8.33 5.04 -8.57
CA PHE A 124 9.03 4.75 -9.81
C PHE A 124 9.61 6.04 -10.38
N ASN A 125 10.91 6.03 -10.68
CA ASN A 125 11.59 7.13 -11.34
C ASN A 125 11.59 6.90 -12.86
N THR A 126 10.93 7.80 -13.59
CA THR A 126 10.79 7.69 -15.05
C THR A 126 12.09 7.93 -15.80
N LEU A 127 13.07 8.61 -15.19
CA LEU A 127 14.34 8.96 -15.84
C LEU A 127 15.30 7.77 -15.93
N ASP A 128 15.48 7.05 -14.84
CA ASP A 128 16.45 5.94 -14.72
C ASP A 128 15.79 4.56 -14.54
N CYS A 129 14.45 4.52 -14.50
CA CYS A 129 13.66 3.30 -14.29
C CYS A 129 13.94 2.61 -12.94
N THR A 130 14.36 3.36 -11.92
CA THR A 130 14.54 2.83 -10.56
C THR A 130 13.26 2.93 -9.74
N VAL A 131 13.15 2.08 -8.72
CA VAL A 131 12.12 2.14 -7.69
C VAL A 131 12.80 2.40 -6.36
N ALA A 132 12.36 3.44 -5.66
CA ALA A 132 12.92 3.84 -4.38
C ALA A 132 11.81 4.28 -3.41
N LEU A 133 12.02 4.04 -2.12
CA LEU A 133 11.24 4.63 -1.06
C LEU A 133 11.57 6.13 -0.96
N SER A 134 10.83 6.94 -1.71
CA SER A 134 11.17 8.36 -1.95
C SER A 134 9.95 9.27 -2.06
N ASN A 135 8.77 8.76 -1.72
CA ASN A 135 7.53 9.51 -1.67
C ASN A 135 6.94 9.43 -0.27
N ARG A 136 6.09 10.41 0.10
CA ARG A 136 5.37 10.43 1.35
C ARG A 136 4.54 9.15 1.56
N PRO A 137 4.21 8.79 2.81
CA PRO A 137 3.23 7.74 3.07
C PRO A 137 1.92 8.14 2.39
N LEU A 138 1.54 7.41 1.33
CA LEU A 138 0.38 7.74 0.52
C LEU A 138 -0.72 6.75 0.86
N THR A 139 -1.75 7.24 1.55
CA THR A 139 -2.91 6.45 1.96
C THR A 139 -4.15 6.86 1.14
N CYS A 140 -5.10 5.93 0.98
CA CYS A 140 -6.36 6.19 0.31
C CYS A 140 -7.09 7.40 0.92
N THR A 141 -7.13 7.49 2.26
CA THR A 141 -7.70 8.62 3.00
C THR A 141 -7.08 9.97 2.60
N MET A 142 -5.75 10.04 2.49
CA MET A 142 -5.06 11.26 2.09
C MET A 142 -5.42 11.67 0.65
N ALA A 143 -5.48 10.70 -0.26
CA ALA A 143 -5.86 10.95 -1.66
C ALA A 143 -7.31 11.48 -1.75
N ILE A 144 -8.23 10.89 -1.00
CA ILE A 144 -9.63 11.35 -0.92
C ILE A 144 -9.72 12.77 -0.37
N PHE A 145 -8.98 13.09 0.70
CA PHE A 145 -9.00 14.45 1.27
C PHE A 145 -8.51 15.50 0.27
N GLU A 146 -7.39 15.24 -0.40
CA GLU A 146 -6.86 16.15 -1.43
C GLU A 146 -7.82 16.27 -2.62
N GLN A 147 -8.44 15.17 -3.06
CA GLN A 147 -9.44 15.19 -4.12
C GLN A 147 -10.67 16.03 -3.77
N ARG A 148 -11.09 16.03 -2.49
CA ARG A 148 -12.19 16.86 -1.98
C ARG A 148 -11.83 18.33 -1.77
N GLY A 149 -10.61 18.74 -2.13
CA GLY A 149 -10.16 20.13 -2.04
C GLY A 149 -9.42 20.48 -0.75
N THR A 150 -9.10 19.51 0.11
CA THR A 150 -8.24 19.76 1.27
C THR A 150 -6.84 20.13 0.80
N PRO A 151 -6.25 21.25 1.28
CA PRO A 151 -4.88 21.60 0.96
C PRO A 151 -3.90 20.50 1.33
N ARG A 152 -2.92 20.26 0.45
CA ARG A 152 -1.85 19.29 0.69
C ARG A 152 -1.06 19.69 1.93
N THR A 153 -1.23 18.94 3.02
CA THR A 153 -0.55 19.19 4.30
C THR A 153 0.83 18.53 4.34
N ILE A 154 0.97 17.32 3.78
CA ILE A 154 2.23 16.57 3.76
C ILE A 154 2.86 16.68 2.36
N PRO A 155 4.07 17.25 2.19
CA PRO A 155 4.73 17.35 0.88
C PRO A 155 4.98 15.98 0.24
N ARG A 156 5.06 15.91 -1.10
CA ARG A 156 5.20 14.63 -1.83
C ARG A 156 6.50 13.90 -1.52
N ASP A 157 7.58 14.63 -1.29
CA ASP A 157 8.93 14.14 -1.00
C ASP A 157 9.21 13.93 0.51
N ARG A 158 8.20 14.10 1.36
CA ARG A 158 8.33 13.99 2.81
C ARG A 158 8.46 12.54 3.27
N LEU A 159 9.66 12.14 3.68
CA LEU A 159 9.93 10.90 4.40
C LEU A 159 10.06 11.17 5.90
N TYR A 160 9.79 10.16 6.73
CA TYR A 160 9.95 10.28 8.19
C TYR A 160 10.93 9.26 8.76
N GLN A 161 11.74 9.70 9.71
CA GLN A 161 12.65 8.87 10.52
C GLN A 161 12.17 8.71 11.97
N SER A 162 11.01 9.28 12.31
CA SER A 162 10.39 9.17 13.63
C SER A 162 8.88 8.99 13.47
N THR A 163 8.35 8.01 14.19
CA THR A 163 6.91 7.76 14.30
C THR A 163 6.18 8.98 14.86
N ASP A 164 6.77 9.73 15.80
CA ASP A 164 6.14 10.93 16.40
C ASP A 164 5.94 12.03 15.35
N SER A 165 6.96 12.30 14.53
CA SER A 165 6.86 13.31 13.47
C SER A 165 5.82 12.92 12.41
N PHE A 166 5.74 11.63 12.08
CA PHE A 166 4.73 11.11 11.18
C PHE A 166 3.32 11.21 11.77
N ALA A 167 3.12 10.78 13.02
CA ALA A 167 1.84 10.85 13.72
C ALA A 167 1.35 12.31 13.85
N SER A 168 2.25 13.24 14.18
CA SER A 168 1.96 14.66 14.23
C SER A 168 1.47 15.21 12.89
N ASP A 169 2.16 14.90 11.79
CA ASP A 169 1.78 15.39 10.46
C ASP A 169 0.47 14.74 9.95
N VAL A 170 0.19 13.48 10.32
CA VAL A 170 -1.11 12.82 10.07
C VAL A 170 -2.24 13.52 10.84
N LEU A 171 -2.04 13.87 12.11
CA LEU A 171 -3.01 14.62 12.90
C LEU A 171 -3.29 16.00 12.29
N THR A 172 -2.25 16.71 11.84
CA THR A 172 -2.40 17.98 11.12
C THR A 172 -3.15 17.80 9.81
N LEU A 173 -2.88 16.75 9.03
CA LEU A 173 -3.63 16.44 7.80
C LEU A 173 -5.13 16.32 8.08
N HIS A 174 -5.49 15.55 9.12
CA HIS A 174 -6.89 15.39 9.50
C HIS A 174 -7.51 16.73 9.90
N ASP A 175 -6.80 17.58 10.66
CA ASP A 175 -7.29 18.90 11.09
C ASP A 175 -7.51 19.84 9.91
N THR A 176 -6.55 19.89 8.99
CA THR A 176 -6.71 20.64 7.76
C THR A 176 -7.96 20.18 7.02
N HIS A 177 -8.19 18.87 6.88
CA HIS A 177 -9.41 18.35 6.26
C HIS A 177 -10.67 18.80 6.98
N PHE A 178 -10.71 18.67 8.32
CA PHE A 178 -11.85 19.08 9.14
C PHE A 178 -12.20 20.56 8.97
N LEU A 179 -11.20 21.44 8.85
CA LEU A 179 -11.41 22.87 8.66
C LEU A 179 -11.86 23.24 7.24
N HIS A 180 -11.56 22.40 6.24
CA HIS A 180 -11.85 22.69 4.83
C HIS A 180 -13.08 21.95 4.29
N ASP A 181 -13.62 20.98 5.02
CA ASP A 181 -14.85 20.28 4.65
C ASP A 181 -16.07 20.99 5.26
N PRO A 182 -16.92 21.66 4.45
CA PRO A 182 -18.12 22.34 4.95
C PRO A 182 -19.14 21.40 5.59
N HIS A 183 -19.03 20.10 5.33
CA HIS A 183 -19.92 19.05 5.85
C HIS A 183 -19.20 18.17 6.88
N ALA A 184 -18.11 18.67 7.48
CA ALA A 184 -17.31 17.93 8.45
C ALA A 184 -18.08 17.55 9.73
N VAL A 185 -19.16 18.23 10.06
CA VAL A 185 -19.93 18.07 11.31
C VAL A 185 -21.42 18.20 11.04
N ARG A 186 -22.22 17.50 11.84
CA ARG A 186 -23.70 17.58 11.80
C ARG A 186 -24.23 18.76 12.60
N ASP A 187 -23.63 19.01 13.75
CA ASP A 187 -24.00 20.05 14.71
C ASP A 187 -22.79 20.46 15.58
N GLU A 188 -23.02 21.36 16.55
CA GLU A 188 -21.99 21.88 17.45
C GLU A 188 -21.41 20.79 18.37
N ASP A 189 -22.20 19.81 18.80
CA ASP A 189 -21.76 18.79 19.73
C ASP A 189 -20.88 17.75 19.02
N ASP A 190 -21.24 17.33 17.79
CA ASP A 190 -20.38 16.54 16.90
C ASP A 190 -19.05 17.25 16.62
N ALA A 191 -19.08 18.58 16.44
CA ALA A 191 -17.86 19.38 16.28
C ALA A 191 -16.97 19.32 17.52
N LYS A 192 -17.53 19.53 18.71
CA LYS A 192 -16.80 19.45 19.98
C LYS A 192 -16.22 18.06 20.20
N GLU A 193 -17.00 17.01 19.94
CA GLU A 193 -16.55 15.63 20.08
C GLU A 193 -15.35 15.33 19.18
N ARG A 194 -15.44 15.65 17.88
CA ARG A 194 -14.36 15.44 16.92
C ARG A 194 -13.10 16.21 17.28
N MET A 195 -13.23 17.49 17.67
CA MET A 195 -12.10 18.31 18.11
C MET A 195 -11.47 17.76 19.40
N THR A 196 -12.29 17.29 20.34
CA THR A 196 -11.84 16.69 21.60
C THR A 196 -11.06 15.41 21.34
N LEU A 197 -11.57 14.52 20.47
CA LEU A 197 -10.90 13.27 20.12
C LEU A 197 -9.50 13.51 19.55
N ARG A 198 -9.35 14.50 18.66
CA ARG A 198 -8.05 14.84 18.04
C ARG A 198 -7.09 15.49 19.04
N THR A 199 -7.61 16.35 19.92
CA THR A 199 -6.84 16.97 21.00
C THR A 199 -6.35 15.92 21.98
N LEU A 200 -7.22 14.97 22.35
CA LEU A 200 -6.87 13.83 23.18
C LEU A 200 -5.79 13.00 22.49
N LEU A 201 -6.01 12.59 21.24
CA LEU A 201 -5.06 11.78 20.48
C LEU A 201 -3.66 12.42 20.39
N ARG A 202 -3.58 13.76 20.26
CA ARG A 202 -2.31 14.49 20.39
C ARG A 202 -1.66 14.29 21.76
N ALA A 203 -2.42 14.54 22.83
CA ALA A 203 -1.92 14.44 24.20
C ALA A 203 -1.47 13.01 24.56
N VAL A 204 -2.18 11.98 24.07
CA VAL A 204 -1.92 10.57 24.43
C VAL A 204 -1.11 9.79 23.39
N SER A 205 -0.77 10.39 22.23
CA SER A 205 -0.05 9.72 21.13
C SER A 205 1.22 8.99 21.60
N HIS A 206 1.98 9.60 22.51
CA HIS A 206 3.21 9.04 23.05
C HIS A 206 3.03 7.70 23.80
N PHE A 207 1.83 7.38 24.30
CA PHE A 207 1.54 6.08 24.91
C PHE A 207 1.40 4.95 23.89
N PHE A 208 1.03 5.29 22.64
CA PHE A 208 0.81 4.33 21.56
C PHE A 208 2.03 4.18 20.66
N ILE A 209 3.07 5.01 20.83
CA ILE A 209 4.32 4.93 20.09
C ILE A 209 5.33 4.17 20.94
N LEU A 210 5.81 3.03 20.45
CA LEU A 210 6.78 2.22 21.16
C LEU A 210 8.13 2.96 21.20
N PRO A 211 8.66 3.31 22.39
CA PRO A 211 9.91 4.07 22.47
C PRO A 211 11.09 3.38 21.76
N GLU A 212 11.11 2.05 21.80
CA GLU A 212 12.14 1.20 21.19
C GLU A 212 12.06 1.11 19.66
N ARG A 213 10.89 1.43 19.07
CA ARG A 213 10.63 1.38 17.62
C ARG A 213 10.34 2.74 16.99
N ARG A 214 10.46 3.80 17.79
CA ARG A 214 10.21 5.19 17.38
C ARG A 214 10.95 5.59 16.11
N SER A 215 12.19 5.12 15.95
CA SER A 215 13.04 5.39 14.78
C SER A 215 13.15 4.21 13.81
N GLY A 216 12.16 3.32 13.83
CA GLY A 216 12.11 2.13 12.99
C GLY A 216 12.73 0.88 13.63
N PRO A 217 13.01 -0.17 12.82
CA PRO A 217 12.74 -0.25 11.38
C PRO A 217 11.23 -0.17 11.07
N TYR A 218 10.91 0.37 9.90
CA TYR A 218 9.52 0.47 9.42
C TYR A 218 9.18 -0.72 8.54
N LEU A 219 7.93 -1.15 8.55
CA LEU A 219 7.50 -2.36 7.87
C LEU A 219 6.69 -2.00 6.64
N VAL A 220 6.98 -2.65 5.51
CA VAL A 220 6.11 -2.56 4.33
C VAL A 220 4.81 -3.26 4.66
N GLN A 221 3.70 -2.54 4.53
CA GLN A 221 2.38 -3.05 4.83
C GLN A 221 1.34 -2.43 3.89
N PRO A 222 0.27 -3.17 3.55
CA PRO A 222 -0.87 -2.59 2.85
C PRO A 222 -1.61 -1.65 3.81
N THR A 223 -1.97 -0.45 3.35
CA THR A 223 -2.84 0.44 4.14
C THR A 223 -4.31 0.13 3.93
N GLU A 224 -4.61 -0.67 2.91
CA GLU A 224 -5.95 -1.17 2.61
C GLU A 224 -5.85 -2.64 2.20
N PHE A 225 -6.30 -3.53 3.08
CA PHE A 225 -6.33 -4.97 2.83
C PHE A 225 -7.79 -5.44 2.74
N HIS A 226 -8.48 -4.99 1.70
CA HIS A 226 -9.90 -5.22 1.48
C HIS A 226 -10.19 -6.62 0.89
N GLN A 227 -11.35 -7.20 1.19
CA GLN A 227 -11.75 -8.53 0.70
C GLN A 227 -11.74 -8.64 -0.83
N SER A 228 -12.14 -7.59 -1.54
CA SER A 228 -12.16 -7.59 -3.01
C SER A 228 -10.78 -7.58 -3.64
N ASN A 229 -9.73 -7.29 -2.86
CA ASN A 229 -8.35 -7.24 -3.35
C ASN A 229 -7.64 -8.60 -3.17
N ILE A 230 -8.33 -9.60 -2.60
CA ILE A 230 -7.82 -10.93 -2.31
C ILE A 230 -8.58 -11.95 -3.15
N LEU A 231 -7.86 -12.72 -3.96
CA LEU A 231 -8.41 -13.88 -4.66
C LEU A 231 -8.08 -15.15 -3.90
N VAL A 232 -9.05 -16.05 -3.87
CA VAL A 232 -8.95 -17.33 -3.16
C VAL A 232 -9.43 -18.50 -4.00
N ASP A 233 -8.90 -19.69 -3.70
CA ASP A 233 -9.40 -20.96 -4.23
C ASP A 233 -10.65 -21.45 -3.48
N GLU A 234 -11.10 -22.66 -3.85
CA GLU A 234 -12.22 -23.33 -3.22
C GLU A 234 -12.00 -23.70 -1.76
N GLU A 235 -10.81 -23.58 -1.18
CA GLU A 235 -10.51 -23.85 0.23
C GLU A 235 -10.10 -22.60 1.01
N TRP A 236 -10.29 -21.41 0.40
CA TRP A 236 -9.84 -20.11 0.93
C TRP A 236 -8.33 -19.97 1.12
N ASN A 237 -7.53 -20.72 0.34
CA ASN A 237 -6.12 -20.37 0.19
C ASN A 237 -6.01 -19.13 -0.70
N ILE A 238 -5.19 -18.16 -0.30
CA ILE A 238 -4.95 -16.95 -1.09
C ILE A 238 -4.11 -17.32 -2.30
N THR A 239 -4.65 -17.04 -3.49
CA THR A 239 -4.02 -17.38 -4.76
C THR A 239 -3.45 -16.17 -5.48
N CYS A 240 -4.00 -14.97 -5.26
CA CYS A 240 -3.52 -13.74 -5.86
C CYS A 240 -3.96 -12.51 -5.04
N LEU A 241 -3.12 -11.47 -4.98
CA LEU A 241 -3.50 -10.14 -4.53
C LEU A 241 -3.56 -9.19 -5.71
N ILE A 242 -4.64 -8.44 -5.82
CA ILE A 242 -4.81 -7.38 -6.80
C ILE A 242 -4.83 -6.02 -6.10
N ASP A 243 -4.89 -4.94 -6.90
CA ASP A 243 -5.05 -3.58 -6.41
C ASP A 243 -4.00 -3.18 -5.35
N LEU A 244 -2.76 -3.00 -5.84
CA LEU A 244 -1.56 -2.86 -5.01
C LEU A 244 -1.11 -1.41 -4.84
N GLU A 245 -2.00 -0.45 -5.07
CA GLU A 245 -1.66 0.97 -5.05
C GLU A 245 -1.36 1.51 -3.65
N TRP A 246 -1.89 0.84 -2.62
CA TRP A 246 -1.85 1.30 -1.22
C TRP A 246 -0.85 0.51 -0.36
N PHE A 247 0.45 0.58 -0.71
CA PHE A 247 1.54 0.02 0.11
C PHE A 247 2.49 1.09 0.61
N CYS A 248 2.73 1.10 1.92
CA CYS A 248 3.65 2.02 2.56
C CYS A 248 4.60 1.29 3.51
N ALA A 249 5.79 1.84 3.69
CA ALA A 249 6.62 1.60 4.86
C ALA A 249 6.04 2.42 6.02
N LEU A 250 5.59 1.74 7.08
CA LEU A 250 4.90 2.37 8.21
C LEU A 250 5.40 1.81 9.56
N PRO A 251 5.13 2.50 10.68
CA PRO A 251 5.39 1.99 12.02
C PRO A 251 4.76 0.61 12.26
N VAL A 252 5.39 -0.20 13.12
CA VAL A 252 4.89 -1.54 13.47
C VAL A 252 3.56 -1.46 14.21
N GLU A 253 3.35 -0.37 14.96
CA GLU A 253 2.13 -0.07 15.71
C GLU A 253 0.91 0.13 14.80
N MET A 254 1.12 0.41 13.51
CA MET A 254 0.05 0.52 12.52
C MET A 254 -0.33 -0.81 11.88
N MET A 255 0.41 -1.89 12.17
CA MET A 255 0.08 -3.20 11.65
C MET A 255 -1.19 -3.71 12.31
N ALA A 256 -2.29 -3.63 11.57
CA ALA A 256 -3.61 -4.04 12.03
C ALA A 256 -4.13 -5.23 11.23
N VAL A 257 -4.94 -6.04 11.90
CA VAL A 257 -5.74 -7.09 11.26
C VAL A 257 -6.88 -6.41 10.50
N PRO A 258 -7.32 -6.91 9.32
CA PRO A 258 -8.38 -6.25 8.57
C PRO A 258 -9.67 -6.16 9.40
N HIS A 259 -10.27 -4.97 9.48
CA HIS A 259 -11.45 -4.72 10.32
C HIS A 259 -12.65 -5.60 9.94
N TRP A 260 -12.75 -6.02 8.67
CA TRP A 260 -13.84 -6.86 8.18
C TRP A 260 -13.75 -8.34 8.62
N LEU A 261 -12.66 -8.76 9.27
CA LEU A 261 -12.41 -10.17 9.60
C LEU A 261 -13.50 -10.80 10.46
N THR A 262 -14.12 -10.02 11.35
CA THR A 262 -15.18 -10.48 12.26
C THR A 262 -16.59 -10.27 11.69
N ASN A 263 -16.72 -9.51 10.59
CA ASN A 263 -17.99 -8.97 10.11
C ASN A 263 -18.76 -8.15 11.16
N CYS A 264 -18.10 -7.78 12.26
CA CYS A 264 -18.62 -6.89 13.28
C CYS A 264 -18.08 -5.49 12.97
N SER A 265 -18.94 -4.50 13.05
CA SER A 265 -18.49 -3.12 13.08
C SER A 265 -17.71 -2.87 14.38
N ILE A 266 -16.79 -1.90 14.37
CA ILE A 266 -15.89 -1.63 15.50
C ILE A 266 -16.69 -1.29 16.77
N ASP A 267 -17.85 -0.67 16.63
CA ASP A 267 -18.81 -0.34 17.71
C ASP A 267 -19.53 -1.57 18.29
N MET A 268 -19.45 -2.73 17.63
CA MET A 268 -20.05 -3.99 18.06
C MET A 268 -19.04 -4.97 18.65
N ILE A 269 -17.76 -4.59 18.73
CA ILE A 269 -16.74 -5.37 19.42
C ILE A 269 -16.86 -5.05 20.92
N ILE A 270 -17.56 -5.92 21.64
CA ILE A 270 -17.66 -5.87 23.10
C ILE A 270 -16.55 -6.78 23.66
N ASP A 271 -15.78 -6.29 24.62
CA ASP A 271 -14.89 -7.15 25.40
C ASP A 271 -15.77 -8.14 26.19
N ASP A 272 -15.52 -9.44 26.00
CA ASP A 272 -16.03 -10.51 26.87
C ASP A 272 -15.27 -10.53 28.22
#